data_AF-A0A8S3EE79-F1
#
_entry.id   AF-A0A8S3EE79-F1
#
_cell.length_a   1.000
_cell.length_b   1.000
_cell.length_c   1.000
_cell.angle_alpha   90.00
_cell.angle_beta   90.00
_cell.angle_gamma   90.00
#
_symmetry.space_group_name_H-M   'P 1'
#
loop_
_entity.id
_entity.type
_entity.pdbx_description
1 polymer ?
#
loop_
_entity_poly.entity_id
_entity_poly.type
_entity_poly.pdbx_seq_one_letter_code
_entity_poly.pdbx_strand_id
1 'polypeptide(L)'
;FVRSVETFFVSLLGRCTDKYDWEEKDIDENTIYNLTPEQLQYAAKLRSISDRFKRNAIKELQSYKNNHKEYLSSLRKLAQDKSIYITRPDKGKGVVILDLNEYINKMHEILNDWSTFKTINHDPTLKKENKLKRILFKQATPCGSHCARLYGLPKVHKTGIPLRSVISSIGNYNHRIAKLLAAKLQPLRKNKYILKDTFDFIKSIKKLNPTLLKHRLVSFDVTSLFTKVPLSYTINSILDKMYGPEHYCPKFIKVKSDWCSKCLNRHNMKILLDIATSDTHFSFNNLHYQQHNVVAMGSPVAPVLTDIFMIHLENKLMDKLKKPGALWYKRCVDDTFVIILKKANNRTFCIVHRVNRPHSDQIIALTAKLTNFKSYVPIASLDRDNQFLRY
;
A
#
# COMPACT_ATOMS: atom_id res chain seq x y z
N PHE A 1 1.70 10.60 24.78
CA PHE A 1 1.64 11.25 23.45
C PHE A 1 0.51 10.68 22.59
N VAL A 2 0.52 9.39 22.21
CA VAL A 2 -0.59 8.74 21.46
C VAL A 2 -1.90 8.72 22.26
N ARG A 3 -1.83 8.34 23.54
CA ARG A 3 -2.96 8.35 24.48
C ARG A 3 -3.59 9.75 24.66
N SER A 4 -2.79 10.81 24.55
CA SER A 4 -3.21 12.21 24.66
C SER A 4 -3.91 12.73 23.40
N VAL A 5 -3.60 12.12 22.24
CA VAL A 5 -4.22 12.43 20.94
C VAL A 5 -5.59 11.74 20.85
N GLU A 6 -5.72 10.51 21.35
CA GLU A 6 -7.02 9.83 21.46
C GLU A 6 -8.01 10.62 22.33
N THR A 7 -7.59 11.10 23.50
CA THR A 7 -8.45 11.92 24.37
C THR A 7 -8.87 13.24 23.71
N PHE A 8 -7.99 13.84 22.90
CA PHE A 8 -8.29 15.06 22.14
C PHE A 8 -9.33 14.80 21.04
N PHE A 9 -9.24 13.68 20.31
CA PHE A 9 -10.22 13.33 19.27
C PHE A 9 -11.56 12.86 19.84
N VAL A 10 -11.57 12.13 20.96
CA VAL A 10 -12.80 11.73 21.68
C VAL A 10 -13.56 12.98 22.19
N SER A 11 -12.84 13.96 22.73
CA SER A 11 -13.38 15.27 23.14
C SER A 11 -13.90 16.11 21.97
N LEU A 12 -13.23 16.08 20.82
CA LEU A 12 -13.59 16.88 19.64
C LEU A 12 -14.79 16.30 18.87
N LEU A 13 -14.98 14.97 18.89
CA LEU A 13 -15.94 14.25 18.03
C LEU A 13 -17.21 13.78 18.76
N GLY A 14 -17.30 13.97 20.08
CA GLY A 14 -18.51 13.70 20.87
C GLY A 14 -18.94 12.23 20.90
N ARG A 15 -18.04 11.29 20.58
CA ARG A 15 -18.30 9.85 20.69
C ARG A 15 -17.45 9.28 21.81
N CYS A 16 -18.11 8.89 22.90
CA CYS A 16 -17.50 8.11 23.97
C CYS A 16 -16.98 6.79 23.38
N THR A 17 -15.69 6.51 23.59
CA THR A 17 -15.27 5.14 23.88
C THR A 17 -15.69 4.86 25.31
N ASP A 18 -16.30 3.70 25.55
CA ASP A 18 -16.99 3.34 26.79
C ASP A 18 -16.23 3.81 28.04
N LYS A 19 -16.88 4.73 28.75
CA LYS A 19 -16.38 5.41 29.95
C LYS A 19 -16.22 4.44 31.14
N TYR A 20 -16.76 3.23 31.01
CA TYR A 20 -16.90 2.23 32.08
C TYR A 20 -15.58 1.54 32.46
N ASP A 21 -14.69 1.24 31.51
CA ASP A 21 -13.51 0.39 31.78
C ASP A 21 -12.40 1.07 32.61
N TRP A 22 -12.44 2.40 32.74
CA TRP A 22 -11.46 3.17 33.54
C TRP A 22 -11.99 3.54 34.92
N GLU A 23 -13.30 3.71 35.08
CA GLU A 23 -13.91 4.02 36.38
C GLU A 23 -13.93 2.75 37.27
N GLU A 24 -14.06 1.54 36.72
CA GLU A 24 -14.05 0.29 37.52
C GLU A 24 -12.69 -0.08 38.14
N LYS A 25 -11.55 0.39 37.60
CA LYS A 25 -10.23 0.04 38.17
C LYS A 25 -9.81 0.90 39.37
N ASP A 26 -10.37 2.10 39.50
CA ASP A 26 -10.06 3.00 40.62
C ASP A 26 -11.10 2.92 41.75
N ILE A 27 -12.21 2.21 41.56
CA ILE A 27 -13.26 2.04 42.58
C ILE A 27 -12.97 0.83 43.50
N ASP A 28 -12.28 -0.20 43.02
CA ASP A 28 -12.09 -1.46 43.76
C ASP A 28 -10.74 -1.62 44.50
N GLU A 29 -9.83 -0.64 44.42
CA GLU A 29 -8.65 -0.60 45.29
C GLU A 29 -8.65 0.69 46.12
N ASN A 30 -9.36 0.65 47.26
CA ASN A 30 -9.12 1.58 48.37
C ASN A 30 -7.71 1.35 48.93
N THR A 31 -6.71 1.81 48.20
CA THR A 31 -5.33 1.81 48.66
C THR A 31 -5.20 2.96 49.65
N ILE A 32 -5.32 2.66 50.94
CA ILE A 32 -5.03 3.60 52.01
C ILE A 32 -3.52 3.84 51.98
N TYR A 33 -3.10 4.91 51.31
CA TYR A 33 -1.72 5.35 51.36
C TYR A 33 -1.46 5.97 52.73
N ASN A 34 -0.76 5.25 53.61
CA ASN A 34 -0.20 5.80 54.85
C ASN A 34 0.98 6.71 54.53
N LEU A 35 0.70 7.87 53.94
CA LEU A 35 1.69 8.87 53.61
C LEU A 35 2.14 9.58 54.89
N THR A 36 3.45 9.80 55.02
CA THR A 36 3.97 10.65 56.09
C THR A 36 3.48 12.09 55.92
N PRO A 37 3.46 12.92 56.98
CA PRO A 37 3.11 14.34 56.88
C PRO A 37 3.91 15.09 55.80
N GLU A 38 5.18 14.72 55.62
CA GLU A 38 6.06 15.29 54.59
C GLU A 38 5.62 14.86 53.17
N GLN A 39 5.28 13.59 52.97
CA GLN A 39 4.76 13.08 51.70
C GLN A 39 3.41 13.70 51.33
N LEU A 40 2.52 13.94 52.31
CA LEU A 40 1.27 14.67 52.11
C LEU A 40 1.52 16.11 51.64
N GLN A 41 2.54 16.78 52.21
CA GLN A 41 2.93 18.13 51.81
C GLN A 41 3.42 18.17 50.35
N TYR A 42 4.27 17.22 49.94
CA TYR A 42 4.74 17.11 48.56
C TYR A 42 3.61 16.74 47.60
N ALA A 43 2.71 15.83 47.98
CA ALA A 43 1.55 15.46 47.17
C ALA A 43 0.61 16.66 46.95
N ALA A 44 0.35 17.45 47.99
CA ALA A 44 -0.43 18.69 47.88
C ALA A 44 0.24 19.71 46.94
N LYS A 45 1.57 19.86 47.03
CA LYS A 45 2.35 20.73 46.14
C LYS A 45 2.27 20.26 44.68
N LEU A 46 2.44 18.97 44.42
CA LEU A 46 2.31 18.38 43.08
C LEU A 46 0.90 18.56 42.50
N ARG A 47 -0.14 18.34 43.31
CA ARG A 47 -1.53 18.59 42.92
C ARG A 47 -1.75 20.04 42.54
N SER A 48 -1.24 20.98 43.33
CA SER A 48 -1.35 22.42 43.03
C SER A 48 -0.67 22.81 41.71
N ILE A 49 0.48 22.20 41.40
CA ILE A 49 1.22 22.43 40.16
C ILE A 49 0.44 21.86 38.97
N SER A 50 -0.10 20.65 39.11
CA SER A 50 -0.94 20.00 38.10
C SER A 50 -2.21 20.80 37.79
N ASP A 51 -2.91 21.28 38.83
CA ASP A 51 -4.10 22.11 38.68
C ASP A 51 -3.79 23.47 38.04
N ARG A 52 -2.63 24.06 38.34
CA ARG A 52 -2.16 25.28 37.70
C ARG A 52 -1.84 25.05 36.21
N PHE A 53 -1.15 23.96 35.88
CA PHE A 53 -0.88 23.57 34.51
C PHE A 53 -2.17 23.36 33.72
N LYS A 54 -3.13 22.59 34.27
CA LYS A 54 -4.45 22.35 33.66
C LYS A 54 -5.20 23.66 33.40
N ARG A 55 -5.24 24.57 34.37
CA ARG A 55 -5.88 25.89 34.22
C ARG A 55 -5.22 26.73 33.14
N ASN A 56 -3.89 26.76 33.08
CA ASN A 56 -3.15 27.51 32.06
C ASN A 56 -3.38 26.91 30.67
N ALA A 57 -3.30 25.59 30.52
CA ALA A 57 -3.58 24.90 29.26
C ALA A 57 -5.01 25.15 28.76
N ILE A 58 -6.01 25.16 29.66
CA ILE A 58 -7.40 25.49 29.30
C ILE A 58 -7.50 26.95 28.83
N LYS A 59 -6.88 27.89 29.54
CA LYS A 59 -6.88 29.32 29.15
C LYS A 59 -6.22 29.53 27.79
N GLU A 60 -5.06 28.91 27.54
CA GLU A 60 -4.38 28.95 26.24
C GLU A 60 -5.26 28.36 25.14
N LEU A 61 -5.92 27.22 25.38
CA LEU A 61 -6.83 26.60 24.42
C LEU A 61 -8.03 27.50 24.10
N GLN A 62 -8.58 28.20 25.11
CA GLN A 62 -9.68 29.14 24.94
C GLN A 62 -9.25 30.40 24.19
N SER A 63 -8.07 30.95 24.51
CA SER A 63 -7.48 32.07 23.77
C SER A 63 -7.26 31.68 22.31
N TYR A 64 -6.69 30.50 22.04
CA TYR A 64 -6.52 29.99 20.69
C TYR A 64 -7.86 29.85 19.94
N LYS A 65 -8.88 29.26 20.57
CA LYS A 65 -10.23 29.14 19.96
C LYS A 65 -10.84 30.50 19.63
N ASN A 66 -10.66 31.50 20.50
CA ASN A 66 -11.17 32.84 20.29
C ASN A 66 -10.42 33.57 19.18
N ASN A 67 -9.08 33.53 19.20
CA ASN A 67 -8.22 34.15 18.20
C ASN A 67 -8.43 33.55 16.79
N HIS A 68 -8.85 32.28 16.71
CA HIS A 68 -9.09 31.59 15.45
C HIS A 68 -10.57 31.27 15.18
N LYS A 69 -11.50 31.95 15.86
CA LYS A 69 -12.93 31.70 15.73
C LYS A 69 -13.44 31.87 14.29
N GLU A 70 -12.94 32.88 13.59
CA GLU A 70 -13.29 33.15 12.19
C GLU A 70 -12.79 32.06 11.23
N TYR A 71 -11.55 31.59 11.42
CA TYR A 71 -10.99 30.47 10.65
C TYR A 71 -11.79 29.18 10.90
N LEU A 72 -12.11 28.87 12.15
CA LEU A 72 -12.92 27.70 12.50
C LEU A 72 -14.34 27.79 11.92
N SER A 73 -14.94 28.98 11.91
CA SER A 73 -16.23 29.23 11.26
C SER A 73 -16.16 28.98 9.75
N SER A 74 -15.11 29.50 9.09
CA SER A 74 -14.88 29.32 7.66
C SER A 74 -14.64 27.85 7.30
N LEU A 75 -13.84 27.12 8.09
CA LEU A 75 -13.62 25.69 7.91
C LEU A 75 -14.90 24.86 8.10
N ARG A 76 -15.77 25.25 9.04
CA ARG A 76 -17.08 24.61 9.22
C ARG A 76 -17.99 24.84 8.03
N LYS A 77 -18.04 26.07 7.51
CA LYS A 77 -18.80 26.39 6.29
C LYS A 77 -18.29 25.57 5.10
N LEU A 78 -16.97 25.52 4.92
CA LEU A 78 -16.34 24.73 3.86
C LEU A 78 -16.65 23.23 4.01
N ALA A 79 -16.62 22.69 5.23
CA ALA A 79 -16.97 21.29 5.49
C ALA A 79 -18.45 20.96 5.25
N GLN A 80 -19.33 21.96 5.26
CA GLN A 80 -20.76 21.81 4.98
C GLN A 80 -21.11 21.93 3.50
N ASP A 81 -20.21 22.49 2.69
CA ASP A 81 -20.40 22.63 1.25
C ASP A 81 -20.35 21.26 0.57
N LYS A 82 -21.48 20.87 -0.03
CA LYS A 82 -21.64 19.59 -0.72
C LYS A 82 -21.19 19.64 -2.18
N SER A 83 -20.87 20.83 -2.72
CA SER A 83 -20.39 20.99 -4.10
C SER A 83 -18.90 20.65 -4.25
N ILE A 84 -18.16 20.58 -3.14
CA ILE A 84 -16.72 20.35 -3.15
C ILE A 84 -16.32 18.98 -2.62
N TYR A 85 -15.19 18.48 -3.09
CA TYR A 85 -14.53 17.28 -2.60
C TYR A 85 -13.15 17.64 -2.03
N ILE A 86 -12.96 17.38 -0.74
CA ILE A 86 -11.71 17.67 -0.03
C ILE A 86 -10.92 16.38 0.18
N THR A 87 -9.68 16.36 -0.29
CA THR A 87 -8.79 15.19 -0.17
C THR A 87 -7.33 15.60 -0.04
N ARG A 88 -6.43 14.62 0.12
CA ARG A 88 -4.98 14.83 0.08
C ARG A 88 -4.44 14.58 -1.34
N PRO A 89 -3.34 15.22 -1.75
CA PRO A 89 -2.70 14.91 -3.02
C PRO A 89 -2.07 13.51 -3.00
N ASP A 90 -1.86 12.94 -4.19
CA ASP A 90 -1.16 11.66 -4.36
C ASP A 90 0.30 11.71 -3.85
N LYS A 91 0.96 12.85 -4.03
CA LYS A 91 2.34 13.09 -3.62
C LYS A 91 2.47 14.44 -2.92
N GLY A 92 3.32 14.48 -1.89
CA GLY A 92 3.57 15.66 -1.09
C GLY A 92 2.63 15.80 0.12
N LYS A 93 2.78 16.92 0.83
CA LYS A 93 1.91 17.32 1.95
C LYS A 93 1.04 18.48 1.49
N GLY A 94 -0.26 18.38 1.68
CA GLY A 94 -1.19 19.42 1.27
C GLY A 94 -2.64 18.96 1.35
N VAL A 95 -3.55 19.89 1.08
CA VAL A 95 -4.99 19.66 0.96
C VAL A 95 -5.39 20.08 -0.46
N VAL A 96 -6.20 19.26 -1.12
CA VAL A 96 -6.74 19.53 -2.44
C VAL A 96 -8.24 19.66 -2.31
N ILE A 97 -8.79 20.74 -2.86
CA ILE A 97 -10.22 20.99 -2.98
C ILE A 97 -10.55 20.90 -4.46
N LEU A 98 -11.51 20.04 -4.79
CA LEU A 98 -12.01 19.82 -6.14
C LEU A 98 -13.50 20.12 -6.21
N ASP A 99 -14.01 20.43 -7.39
CA ASP A 99 -15.44 20.30 -7.66
C ASP A 99 -15.84 18.82 -7.54
N LEU A 100 -16.95 18.55 -6.86
CA LEU A 100 -17.42 17.19 -6.59
C LEU A 100 -17.82 16.48 -7.90
N ASN A 101 -18.47 17.17 -8.83
CA ASN A 101 -18.90 16.58 -10.09
C ASN A 101 -17.69 16.25 -10.98
N GLU A 102 -16.70 17.14 -11.05
CA GLU A 102 -15.44 16.87 -11.75
C GLU A 102 -14.73 15.63 -11.17
N TYR A 103 -14.66 15.53 -9.84
CA TYR A 103 -14.08 14.37 -9.18
C TYR A 103 -14.85 13.07 -9.50
N ILE A 104 -16.18 13.10 -9.43
CA ILE A 104 -17.03 11.94 -9.76
C ILE A 104 -16.84 11.53 -11.22
N ASN A 105 -16.82 12.48 -12.16
CA ASN A 105 -16.61 12.21 -13.58
C ASN A 105 -15.25 11.56 -13.84
N LYS A 106 -14.16 12.11 -13.27
CA LYS A 106 -12.81 11.51 -13.35
C LYS A 106 -12.74 10.10 -12.77
N MET A 107 -13.50 9.81 -11.72
CA MET A 107 -13.58 8.46 -11.16
C MET A 107 -14.38 7.51 -12.07
N HIS A 108 -15.46 7.98 -12.69
CA HIS A 108 -16.21 7.19 -13.66
C HIS A 108 -15.39 6.87 -14.92
N GLU A 109 -14.57 7.80 -15.40
CA GLU A 109 -13.62 7.55 -16.49
C GLU A 109 -12.69 6.36 -16.18
N ILE A 110 -12.21 6.25 -14.94
CA ILE A 110 -11.39 5.11 -14.49
C ILE A 110 -12.22 3.82 -14.41
N LEU A 111 -13.45 3.91 -13.89
CA LEU A 111 -14.34 2.76 -13.70
C LEU A 111 -14.94 2.21 -15.00
N ASN A 112 -14.94 3.01 -16.07
CA ASN A 112 -15.39 2.60 -17.41
C ASN A 112 -14.40 1.65 -18.11
N ASP A 113 -13.27 1.32 -17.50
CA ASP A 113 -12.39 0.25 -17.99
C ASP A 113 -12.98 -1.14 -17.71
N TRP A 114 -13.78 -1.64 -18.65
CA TRP A 114 -14.41 -2.97 -18.64
C TRP A 114 -13.42 -4.14 -18.63
N SER A 115 -12.14 -3.89 -18.92
CA SER A 115 -11.09 -4.92 -18.83
C SER A 115 -10.62 -5.15 -17.39
N THR A 116 -10.93 -4.23 -16.48
CA THR A 116 -10.52 -4.27 -15.08
C THR A 116 -11.70 -4.31 -14.12
N PHE A 117 -12.77 -3.58 -14.42
CA PHE A 117 -13.91 -3.35 -13.52
C PHE A 117 -15.22 -3.84 -14.10
N LYS A 118 -16.07 -4.37 -13.23
CA LYS A 118 -17.44 -4.79 -13.54
C LYS A 118 -18.40 -4.27 -12.48
N THR A 119 -19.55 -3.74 -12.89
CA THR A 119 -20.63 -3.37 -11.98
C THR A 119 -21.32 -4.63 -11.41
N ILE A 120 -21.73 -4.56 -10.14
CA ILE A 120 -22.48 -5.63 -9.48
C ILE A 120 -23.72 -5.06 -8.77
N ASN A 121 -24.79 -5.84 -8.71
CA ASN A 121 -26.09 -5.36 -8.25
C ASN A 121 -26.24 -5.29 -6.72
N HIS A 122 -25.39 -6.00 -5.98
CA HIS A 122 -25.47 -6.09 -4.52
C HIS A 122 -24.08 -6.26 -3.91
N ASP A 123 -23.95 -5.89 -2.64
CA ASP A 123 -22.73 -6.11 -1.85
C ASP A 123 -22.56 -7.59 -1.47
N PRO A 124 -21.53 -8.30 -1.98
CA PRO A 124 -21.30 -9.70 -1.68
C PRO A 124 -20.50 -9.92 -0.39
N THR A 125 -20.22 -8.88 0.41
CA THR A 125 -19.35 -8.95 1.61
C THR A 125 -19.72 -10.10 2.53
N LEU A 126 -20.99 -10.19 2.96
CA LEU A 126 -21.43 -11.20 3.92
C LEU A 126 -21.32 -12.63 3.35
N LYS A 127 -21.67 -12.81 2.08
CA LYS A 127 -21.54 -14.10 1.37
C LYS A 127 -20.08 -14.56 1.31
N LYS A 128 -19.15 -13.65 0.98
CA LYS A 128 -17.72 -13.95 0.91
C LYS A 128 -17.11 -14.17 2.30
N GLU A 129 -17.55 -13.41 3.30
CA GLU A 129 -17.18 -13.60 4.71
C GLU A 129 -17.54 -15.01 5.19
N ASN A 130 -18.77 -15.45 4.96
CA ASN A 130 -19.24 -16.78 5.35
C ASN A 130 -18.49 -17.90 4.61
N LYS A 131 -18.20 -17.72 3.32
CA LYS A 131 -17.36 -18.66 2.56
C LYS A 131 -15.97 -18.77 3.18
N LEU A 132 -15.39 -17.65 3.59
CA LEU A 132 -14.06 -17.63 4.18
C LEU A 132 -14.03 -18.26 5.58
N LYS A 133 -15.05 -18.02 6.41
CA LYS A 133 -15.22 -18.68 7.72
C LYS A 133 -15.24 -20.21 7.61
N ARG A 134 -15.84 -20.75 6.55
CA ARG A 134 -15.86 -22.21 6.30
C ARG A 134 -14.48 -22.78 5.95
N ILE A 135 -13.60 -21.95 5.38
CA ILE A 135 -12.23 -22.35 5.01
C ILE A 135 -11.29 -22.21 6.21
N LEU A 136 -11.46 -21.17 7.02
CA LEU A 136 -10.63 -20.89 8.19
C LEU A 136 -11.25 -21.49 9.46
N PHE A 137 -10.77 -22.66 9.88
CA PHE A 137 -11.10 -23.20 11.20
C PHE A 137 -10.34 -22.42 12.29
N LYS A 138 -11.05 -21.51 12.97
CA LYS A 138 -10.69 -20.81 14.23
C LYS A 138 -9.66 -19.67 14.20
N GLN A 139 -8.70 -19.62 13.27
CA GLN A 139 -7.72 -18.51 13.21
C GLN A 139 -8.05 -17.50 12.10
N ALA A 140 -7.99 -16.20 12.44
CA ALA A 140 -8.22 -15.07 11.53
C ALA A 140 -9.60 -15.04 10.85
N THR A 141 -10.62 -15.62 11.48
CA THR A 141 -12.01 -15.53 11.01
C THR A 141 -12.45 -14.05 10.98
N PRO A 142 -12.90 -13.53 9.82
CA PRO A 142 -13.48 -12.20 9.77
C PRO A 142 -14.80 -12.16 10.56
N CYS A 143 -15.13 -11.01 11.15
CA CYS A 143 -16.42 -10.75 11.78
C CYS A 143 -16.76 -9.27 11.59
N GLY A 144 -18.00 -8.96 11.23
CA GLY A 144 -18.47 -7.60 11.01
C GLY A 144 -17.78 -6.90 9.84
N SER A 145 -17.55 -7.63 8.73
CA SER A 145 -16.87 -7.05 7.57
C SER A 145 -17.75 -6.04 6.85
N HIS A 146 -17.13 -5.02 6.26
CA HIS A 146 -17.82 -4.04 5.41
C HIS A 146 -17.22 -4.03 3.99
N CYS A 147 -18.03 -3.58 3.03
CA CYS A 147 -17.60 -3.37 1.66
C CYS A 147 -16.39 -2.42 1.60
N ALA A 148 -15.39 -2.76 0.79
CA ALA A 148 -14.27 -1.86 0.54
C ALA A 148 -14.76 -0.56 -0.15
N ARG A 149 -13.98 0.51 -0.05
CA ARG A 149 -14.34 1.82 -0.62
C ARG A 149 -13.27 2.27 -1.60
N LEU A 150 -13.70 2.67 -2.80
CA LEU A 150 -12.81 3.28 -3.77
C LEU A 150 -12.74 4.79 -3.55
N TYR A 151 -11.54 5.37 -3.65
CA TYR A 151 -11.32 6.81 -3.67
C TYR A 151 -10.16 7.17 -4.60
N GLY A 152 -10.14 8.42 -5.08
CA GLY A 152 -9.13 8.96 -5.99
C GLY A 152 -8.22 9.96 -5.28
N LEU A 153 -6.90 9.82 -5.45
CA LEU A 153 -5.92 10.80 -5.01
C LEU A 153 -5.46 11.68 -6.19
N PRO A 154 -5.58 13.02 -6.11
CA PRO A 154 -5.22 13.90 -7.22
C PRO A 154 -3.71 13.94 -7.45
N LYS A 155 -3.27 13.66 -8.68
CA LYS A 155 -1.86 13.80 -9.10
C LYS A 155 -1.58 15.24 -9.50
N VAL A 156 -1.53 16.14 -8.53
CA VAL A 156 -1.31 17.60 -8.71
C VAL A 156 -0.03 17.97 -9.47
N HIS A 157 0.94 17.06 -9.54
CA HIS A 157 2.19 17.22 -10.28
C HIS A 157 2.08 16.84 -11.77
N LYS A 158 0.88 16.48 -12.27
CA LYS A 158 0.63 16.11 -13.67
C LYS A 158 -0.41 17.04 -14.29
N THR A 159 -0.22 17.37 -15.56
CA THR A 159 -1.19 18.14 -16.36
C THR A 159 -2.56 17.44 -16.37
N GLY A 160 -3.63 18.22 -16.22
CA GLY A 160 -5.01 17.71 -16.13
C GLY A 160 -5.39 17.11 -14.76
N ILE A 161 -4.45 17.01 -13.82
CA ILE A 161 -4.65 16.50 -12.45
C ILE A 161 -5.44 15.17 -12.46
N PRO A 162 -4.90 14.12 -13.11
CA PRO A 162 -5.54 12.81 -13.12
C PRO A 162 -5.59 12.20 -11.72
N LEU A 163 -6.60 11.36 -11.45
CA LEU A 163 -6.76 10.70 -10.17
C LEU A 163 -5.97 9.38 -10.11
N ARG A 164 -5.50 9.02 -8.90
CA ARG A 164 -5.01 7.68 -8.58
C ARG A 164 -6.09 6.93 -7.79
N SER A 165 -6.69 5.92 -8.41
CA SER A 165 -7.66 5.04 -7.76
C SER A 165 -6.99 4.18 -6.68
N VAL A 166 -7.52 4.23 -5.46
CA VAL A 166 -7.11 3.38 -4.33
C VAL A 166 -8.34 2.74 -3.70
N ILE A 167 -8.28 1.43 -3.48
CA ILE A 167 -9.32 0.67 -2.81
C ILE A 167 -8.94 0.52 -1.33
N SER A 168 -9.67 1.20 -0.45
CA SER A 168 -9.56 0.98 0.99
C SER A 168 -10.22 -0.34 1.36
N SER A 169 -9.40 -1.37 1.60
CA SER A 169 -9.85 -2.68 2.09
C SER A 169 -9.90 -2.79 3.62
N ILE A 170 -9.68 -1.70 4.37
CA ILE A 170 -9.68 -1.74 5.84
C ILE A 170 -11.09 -2.14 6.32
N GLY A 171 -11.16 -3.16 7.18
CA GLY A 171 -12.43 -3.70 7.67
C GLY A 171 -13.14 -4.66 6.70
N ASN A 172 -12.53 -4.97 5.54
CA ASN A 172 -13.08 -5.95 4.61
C ASN A 172 -12.73 -7.40 5.00
N TYR A 173 -13.52 -8.38 4.54
CA TYR A 173 -13.45 -9.80 4.96
C TYR A 173 -12.09 -10.46 4.70
N ASN A 174 -11.38 -10.04 3.64
CA ASN A 174 -10.10 -10.62 3.23
C ASN A 174 -8.87 -9.84 3.72
N HIS A 175 -9.04 -8.68 4.38
CA HIS A 175 -7.93 -7.80 4.76
C HIS A 175 -6.93 -8.45 5.72
N ARG A 176 -7.43 -9.15 6.76
CA ARG A 176 -6.58 -9.83 7.75
C ARG A 176 -5.75 -10.94 7.11
N ILE A 177 -6.35 -11.72 6.20
CA ILE A 177 -5.66 -12.77 5.46
C ILE A 177 -4.61 -12.17 4.53
N ALA A 178 -4.95 -11.11 3.80
CA ALA A 178 -3.98 -10.42 2.95
C ALA A 178 -2.75 -9.97 3.76
N LYS A 179 -2.94 -9.45 4.98
CA LYS A 179 -1.84 -9.07 5.89
C LYS A 179 -1.01 -10.28 6.34
N LEU A 180 -1.66 -11.38 6.73
CA LEU A 180 -0.98 -12.62 7.13
C LEU A 180 -0.17 -13.23 5.98
N LEU A 181 -0.76 -13.31 4.79
CA LEU A 181 -0.08 -13.80 3.59
C LEU A 181 1.07 -12.87 3.19
N ALA A 182 0.89 -11.55 3.28
CA ALA A 182 1.95 -10.59 3.02
C ALA A 182 3.16 -10.84 3.95
N ALA A 183 2.93 -11.16 5.23
CA ALA A 183 3.99 -11.53 6.16
C ALA A 183 4.64 -12.87 5.79
N LYS A 184 3.82 -13.89 5.51
CA LYS A 184 4.29 -15.24 5.15
C LYS A 184 5.11 -15.27 3.87
N LEU A 185 4.81 -14.39 2.92
CA LEU A 185 5.49 -14.30 1.61
C LEU A 185 6.71 -13.38 1.61
N GLN A 186 7.00 -12.62 2.69
CA GLN A 186 8.17 -11.73 2.75
C GLN A 186 9.49 -12.40 2.37
N PRO A 187 9.78 -13.66 2.77
CA PRO A 187 11.04 -14.31 2.40
C PRO A 187 11.24 -14.43 0.88
N LEU A 188 10.15 -14.57 0.11
CA LEU A 188 10.18 -14.69 -1.35
C LEU A 188 10.43 -13.36 -2.06
N ARG A 189 10.33 -12.24 -1.34
CA ARG A 189 10.53 -10.87 -1.84
C ARG A 189 12.01 -10.47 -1.93
N LYS A 190 12.93 -11.30 -1.43
CA LYS A 190 14.36 -10.96 -1.41
C LYS A 190 14.99 -11.24 -2.78
N ASN A 191 15.58 -10.21 -3.39
CA ASN A 191 16.39 -10.34 -4.59
C ASN A 191 17.50 -9.28 -4.61
N LYS A 192 18.60 -9.56 -5.31
CA LYS A 192 19.74 -8.66 -5.46
C LYS A 192 19.44 -7.39 -6.25
N TYR A 193 18.37 -7.37 -7.04
CA TYR A 193 18.00 -6.21 -7.84
C TYR A 193 17.13 -5.20 -7.10
N ILE A 194 16.46 -5.59 -6.01
CA ILE A 194 15.54 -4.71 -5.29
C ILE A 194 16.32 -3.76 -4.37
N LEU A 195 15.93 -2.49 -4.39
CA LEU A 195 16.36 -1.46 -3.47
C LEU A 195 15.27 -1.23 -2.43
N LYS A 196 15.68 -1.05 -1.17
CA LYS A 196 14.73 -0.76 -0.09
C LYS A 196 14.26 0.68 -0.09
N ASP A 197 15.21 1.59 -0.31
CA ASP A 197 15.01 3.03 -0.23
C ASP A 197 16.12 3.78 -1.00
N THR A 198 16.04 5.11 -1.00
CA THR A 198 17.01 5.98 -1.65
C THR A 198 18.42 5.87 -1.04
N PHE A 199 18.54 5.58 0.25
CA PHE A 199 19.85 5.42 0.89
C PHE A 199 20.53 4.13 0.43
N ASP A 200 19.78 3.05 0.26
CA ASP A 200 20.26 1.79 -0.30
C ASP A 200 20.69 1.95 -1.76
N PHE A 201 20.01 2.82 -2.52
CA PHE A 201 20.43 3.21 -3.87
C PHE A 201 21.78 3.93 -3.86
N ILE A 202 21.93 4.98 -3.05
CA ILE A 202 23.19 5.73 -2.93
C ILE A 202 24.33 4.81 -2.51
N LYS A 203 24.10 3.95 -1.50
CA LYS A 203 25.07 2.96 -1.04
C LYS A 203 25.44 1.97 -2.15
N SER A 204 24.47 1.54 -2.95
CA SER A 204 24.70 0.64 -4.08
C SER A 204 25.53 1.32 -5.17
N ILE A 205 25.31 2.61 -5.46
CA ILE A 205 26.09 3.37 -6.44
C ILE A 205 27.51 3.65 -5.95
N LYS A 206 27.70 4.06 -4.69
CA LYS A 206 29.03 4.35 -4.13
C LYS A 206 29.96 3.13 -4.13
N LYS A 207 29.39 1.91 -4.15
CA LYS A 207 30.13 0.64 -4.24
C LYS A 207 30.52 0.24 -5.67
N LEU A 208 30.02 0.94 -6.69
CA LEU A 208 30.33 0.59 -8.08
C LEU A 208 31.77 0.96 -8.43
N ASN A 209 32.36 0.16 -9.32
CA ASN A 209 33.67 0.47 -9.87
C ASN A 209 33.59 1.84 -10.60
N PRO A 210 34.50 2.79 -10.31
CA PRO A 210 34.54 4.10 -10.97
C PRO A 210 34.52 4.07 -12.50
N THR A 211 35.01 2.98 -13.12
CA THR A 211 34.97 2.79 -14.58
C THR A 211 33.54 2.67 -15.13
N LEU A 212 32.62 2.09 -14.36
CA LEU A 212 31.19 2.01 -14.71
C LEU A 212 30.52 3.39 -14.74
N LEU A 213 31.08 4.38 -14.05
CA LEU A 213 30.54 5.74 -13.99
C LEU A 213 30.79 6.54 -15.28
N LYS A 214 31.69 6.05 -16.15
CA LYS A 214 31.93 6.61 -17.49
C LYS A 214 30.81 6.25 -18.49
N HIS A 215 29.88 5.41 -18.07
CA HIS A 215 28.80 4.86 -18.88
C HIS A 215 27.50 5.62 -18.64
N ARG A 216 26.42 5.25 -19.33
CA ARG A 216 25.16 6.00 -19.27
C ARG A 216 24.23 5.38 -18.24
N LEU A 217 23.76 6.18 -17.29
CA LEU A 217 22.67 5.79 -16.39
C LEU A 217 21.33 6.13 -17.06
N VAL A 218 20.43 5.15 -17.07
CA VAL A 218 19.09 5.26 -17.66
C VAL A 218 18.08 4.79 -16.63
N SER A 219 16.98 5.54 -16.47
CA SER A 219 15.83 5.09 -15.70
C SER A 219 14.65 4.75 -16.59
N PHE A 220 13.87 3.76 -16.15
CA PHE A 220 12.58 3.45 -16.75
C PHE A 220 11.50 3.36 -15.67
N ASP A 221 10.36 3.96 -15.97
CA ASP A 221 9.13 3.89 -15.17
C ASP A 221 8.21 2.80 -15.71
N VAL A 222 7.82 1.85 -14.85
CA VAL A 222 6.89 0.78 -15.19
C VAL A 222 5.45 1.27 -15.13
N THR A 223 4.81 1.36 -16.30
CA THR A 223 3.43 1.85 -16.39
C THR A 223 2.42 0.92 -15.71
N SER A 224 1.71 1.44 -14.70
CA SER A 224 0.56 0.79 -14.06
C SER A 224 0.88 -0.61 -13.52
N LEU A 225 2.00 -0.74 -12.82
CA LEU A 225 2.54 -2.01 -12.33
C LEU A 225 1.48 -2.91 -11.69
N PHE A 226 0.74 -2.43 -10.67
CA PHE A 226 -0.23 -3.23 -9.92
C PHE A 226 -1.43 -3.73 -10.74
N THR A 227 -1.87 -2.98 -11.76
CA THR A 227 -2.99 -3.38 -12.62
C THR A 227 -2.56 -4.26 -13.79
N LYS A 228 -1.25 -4.47 -14.00
CA LYS A 228 -0.73 -5.30 -15.09
C LYS A 228 -0.08 -6.60 -14.62
N VAL A 229 -0.07 -6.88 -13.31
CA VAL A 229 0.47 -8.15 -12.80
C VAL A 229 -0.48 -9.29 -13.15
N PRO A 230 -0.04 -10.33 -13.90
CA PRO A 230 -0.86 -11.52 -14.12
C PRO A 230 -1.02 -12.33 -12.84
N LEU A 231 -2.20 -12.22 -12.25
CA LEU A 231 -2.44 -12.78 -10.92
C LEU A 231 -2.31 -14.30 -10.89
N SER A 232 -2.96 -15.01 -11.82
CA SER A 232 -2.91 -16.47 -11.91
C SER A 232 -1.48 -17.00 -12.06
N TYR A 233 -0.70 -16.40 -12.96
CA TYR A 233 0.71 -16.77 -13.16
C TYR A 233 1.56 -16.50 -11.91
N THR A 234 1.34 -15.36 -11.26
CA THR A 234 2.09 -14.97 -10.06
C THR A 234 1.78 -15.92 -8.91
N ILE A 235 0.50 -16.27 -8.72
CA ILE A 235 0.07 -17.25 -7.72
C ILE A 235 0.72 -18.61 -7.99
N ASN A 236 0.66 -19.11 -9.23
CA ASN A 236 1.30 -20.39 -9.58
C ASN A 236 2.81 -20.35 -9.33
N SER A 237 3.49 -19.25 -9.68
CA SER A 237 4.93 -19.08 -9.42
C SER A 237 5.26 -19.09 -7.92
N ILE A 238 4.40 -18.53 -7.08
CA ILE A 238 4.53 -18.58 -5.62
C ILE A 238 4.37 -20.01 -5.12
N LEU A 239 3.34 -20.71 -5.59
CA LEU A 239 3.08 -22.09 -5.22
C LEU A 239 4.25 -23.00 -5.62
N ASP A 240 4.83 -22.79 -6.80
CA ASP A 240 6.00 -23.54 -7.27
C ASP A 240 7.23 -23.31 -6.40
N LYS A 241 7.46 -22.08 -5.94
CA LYS A 241 8.56 -21.79 -5.01
C LYS A 241 8.34 -22.39 -3.62
N MET A 242 7.09 -22.39 -3.12
CA MET A 242 6.78 -22.86 -1.76
C MET A 242 6.63 -24.37 -1.66
N TYR A 243 6.11 -25.00 -2.71
CA TYR A 243 5.72 -26.41 -2.69
C TYR A 243 6.34 -27.21 -3.86
N GLY A 244 7.17 -26.61 -4.73
CA GLY A 244 7.64 -27.26 -5.95
C GLY A 244 6.59 -27.27 -7.07
N PRO A 245 6.95 -27.71 -8.29
CA PRO A 245 6.02 -27.79 -9.43
C PRO A 245 4.83 -28.69 -9.10
N GLU A 246 3.78 -28.63 -9.95
CA GLU A 246 2.59 -29.47 -9.77
C GLU A 246 2.98 -30.93 -9.56
N HIS A 247 2.65 -31.44 -8.38
CA HIS A 247 2.97 -32.79 -8.00
C HIS A 247 1.88 -33.71 -8.53
N TYR A 248 2.23 -34.58 -9.46
CA TYR A 248 1.34 -35.65 -9.90
C TYR A 248 1.34 -36.76 -8.85
N CYS A 249 0.21 -36.93 -8.15
CA CYS A 249 0.03 -38.09 -7.28
C CYS A 249 -0.33 -39.31 -8.15
N PRO A 250 0.31 -40.48 -7.95
CA PRO A 250 0.08 -41.67 -8.78
C PRO A 250 -1.31 -42.29 -8.63
N LYS A 251 -2.07 -41.92 -7.60
CA LYS A 251 -3.49 -42.30 -7.49
C LYS A 251 -4.32 -41.28 -8.25
N PHE A 252 -5.18 -41.74 -9.17
CA PHE A 252 -6.22 -40.94 -9.84
C PHE A 252 -7.22 -40.42 -8.80
N ILE A 253 -6.85 -39.40 -8.04
CA ILE A 253 -7.64 -38.91 -6.93
C ILE A 253 -8.48 -37.74 -7.40
N LYS A 254 -9.69 -38.05 -7.87
CA LYS A 254 -10.73 -37.05 -8.16
C LYS A 254 -11.30 -36.41 -6.87
N VAL A 255 -11.08 -37.02 -5.69
CA VAL A 255 -11.68 -36.59 -4.41
C VAL A 255 -10.65 -35.97 -3.46
N LYS A 256 -10.91 -34.77 -2.94
CA LYS A 256 -9.96 -34.03 -2.09
C LYS A 256 -9.49 -34.79 -0.82
N SER A 257 -10.27 -35.75 -0.32
CA SER A 257 -9.95 -36.53 0.88
C SER A 257 -8.68 -37.36 0.75
N ASP A 258 -8.34 -37.81 -0.47
CA ASP A 258 -7.23 -38.74 -0.64
C ASP A 258 -5.95 -38.03 -1.12
N TRP A 259 -5.96 -36.69 -1.17
CA TRP A 259 -4.82 -35.88 -1.57
C TRP A 259 -3.68 -36.01 -0.54
N CYS A 260 -2.45 -36.15 -1.01
CA CYS A 260 -1.30 -36.08 -0.11
C CYS A 260 -1.18 -34.68 0.51
N SER A 261 -0.52 -34.59 1.67
CA SER A 261 -0.35 -33.33 2.43
C SER A 261 0.22 -32.19 1.57
N LYS A 262 1.12 -32.51 0.63
CA LYS A 262 1.72 -31.53 -0.29
C LYS A 262 0.69 -30.91 -1.24
N CYS A 263 -0.15 -31.74 -1.90
CA CYS A 263 -1.20 -31.27 -2.80
C CYS A 263 -2.28 -30.49 -2.06
N LEU A 264 -2.66 -30.97 -0.87
CA LEU A 264 -3.64 -30.29 -0.02
C LEU A 264 -3.14 -28.90 0.40
N ASN A 265 -1.90 -28.80 0.89
CA ASN A 265 -1.30 -27.53 1.30
C ASN A 265 -1.14 -26.55 0.14
N ARG A 266 -0.68 -27.02 -1.03
CA ARG A 266 -0.56 -26.21 -2.26
C ARG A 266 -1.92 -25.66 -2.68
N HIS A 267 -2.97 -26.48 -2.67
CA HIS A 267 -4.32 -26.06 -3.02
C HIS A 267 -4.93 -25.09 -2.02
N ASN A 268 -4.79 -25.35 -0.72
CA ASN A 268 -5.27 -24.45 0.32
C ASN A 268 -4.57 -23.09 0.23
N MET A 269 -3.25 -23.07 -0.02
CA MET A 269 -2.53 -21.82 -0.24
C MET A 269 -3.02 -21.09 -1.50
N LYS A 270 -3.32 -21.81 -2.60
CA LYS A 270 -3.89 -21.22 -3.81
C LYS A 270 -5.22 -20.52 -3.50
N ILE A 271 -6.14 -21.21 -2.82
CA ILE A 271 -7.44 -20.66 -2.41
C ILE A 271 -7.25 -19.40 -1.55
N LEU A 272 -6.34 -19.43 -0.58
CA LEU A 272 -6.08 -18.28 0.29
C LEU A 272 -5.52 -17.08 -0.49
N LEU A 273 -4.61 -17.33 -1.44
CA LEU A 273 -4.07 -16.29 -2.31
C LEU A 273 -5.16 -15.72 -3.21
N ASP A 274 -5.99 -16.55 -3.83
CA ASP A 274 -7.10 -16.12 -4.66
C ASP A 274 -8.07 -15.23 -3.86
N ILE A 275 -8.44 -15.62 -2.63
CA ILE A 275 -9.32 -14.82 -1.76
C ILE A 275 -8.68 -13.48 -1.36
N ALA A 276 -7.38 -13.46 -1.13
CA ALA A 276 -6.67 -12.24 -0.70
C ALA A 276 -6.43 -11.24 -1.84
N THR A 277 -6.63 -11.65 -3.09
CA THR A 277 -6.17 -10.89 -4.27
C THR A 277 -7.22 -10.69 -5.34
N SER A 278 -7.96 -11.74 -5.69
CA SER A 278 -8.97 -11.74 -6.75
C SER A 278 -10.32 -11.30 -6.22
N ASP A 279 -11.19 -10.83 -7.12
CA ASP A 279 -12.58 -10.49 -6.84
C ASP A 279 -12.76 -9.49 -5.70
N THR A 280 -11.86 -8.51 -5.62
CA THR A 280 -12.02 -7.40 -4.67
C THR A 280 -13.23 -6.59 -5.12
N HIS A 281 -14.28 -6.61 -4.29
CA HIS A 281 -15.46 -5.79 -4.50
C HIS A 281 -15.39 -4.56 -3.62
N PHE A 282 -15.93 -3.45 -4.12
CA PHE A 282 -15.91 -2.16 -3.45
C PHE A 282 -17.12 -1.32 -3.86
N SER A 283 -17.38 -0.27 -3.10
CA SER A 283 -18.37 0.75 -3.42
C SER A 283 -17.71 2.07 -3.84
N PHE A 284 -18.37 2.75 -4.77
CA PHE A 284 -18.09 4.12 -5.17
C PHE A 284 -19.41 4.80 -5.56
N ASN A 285 -19.65 6.00 -5.05
CA ASN A 285 -20.85 6.79 -5.36
C ASN A 285 -22.16 5.98 -5.28
N ASN A 286 -22.35 5.24 -4.17
CA ASN A 286 -23.51 4.36 -3.91
C ASN A 286 -23.71 3.20 -4.90
N LEU A 287 -22.75 2.95 -5.80
CA LEU A 287 -22.74 1.80 -6.70
C LEU A 287 -21.69 0.79 -6.25
N HIS A 288 -21.91 -0.48 -6.62
CA HIS A 288 -20.98 -1.57 -6.31
C HIS A 288 -20.26 -2.04 -7.56
N TYR A 289 -18.98 -2.32 -7.39
CA TYR A 289 -18.08 -2.78 -8.43
C TYR A 289 -17.26 -3.96 -7.96
N GLN A 290 -16.76 -4.74 -8.91
CA GLN A 290 -15.82 -5.82 -8.71
C GLN A 290 -14.64 -5.62 -9.65
N GLN A 291 -13.43 -5.71 -9.09
CA GLN A 291 -12.19 -5.75 -9.84
C GLN A 291 -11.81 -7.19 -10.12
N HIS A 292 -11.45 -7.49 -11.37
CA HIS A 292 -11.06 -8.83 -11.81
C HIS A 292 -9.64 -8.85 -12.40
N ASN A 293 -8.98 -10.02 -12.33
CA ASN A 293 -7.68 -10.31 -12.94
C ASN A 293 -6.49 -9.42 -12.56
N VAL A 294 -6.65 -8.53 -11.58
CA VAL A 294 -5.60 -7.63 -11.11
C VAL A 294 -5.62 -7.52 -9.59
N VAL A 295 -4.52 -7.06 -9.00
CA VAL A 295 -4.45 -6.86 -7.56
C VAL A 295 -4.88 -5.44 -7.19
N ALA A 296 -5.84 -5.34 -6.28
CA ALA A 296 -6.33 -4.06 -5.79
C ALA A 296 -5.22 -3.20 -5.18
N MET A 297 -5.05 -1.98 -5.71
CA MET A 297 -4.20 -0.96 -5.10
C MET A 297 -4.77 -0.59 -3.74
N GLY A 298 -4.09 -0.96 -2.66
CA GLY A 298 -4.56 -0.81 -1.28
C GLY A 298 -4.64 -2.14 -0.52
N SER A 299 -4.58 -3.28 -1.22
CA SER A 299 -4.46 -4.59 -0.57
C SER A 299 -3.07 -4.77 0.07
N PRO A 300 -2.97 -5.23 1.34
CA PRO A 300 -1.68 -5.46 2.00
C PRO A 300 -0.75 -6.44 1.27
N VAL A 301 -1.30 -7.37 0.49
CA VAL A 301 -0.53 -8.38 -0.24
C VAL A 301 -0.02 -7.88 -1.59
N ALA A 302 -0.58 -6.78 -2.12
CA ALA A 302 -0.29 -6.29 -3.46
C ALA A 302 1.20 -5.96 -3.70
N PRO A 303 1.90 -5.23 -2.80
CA PRO A 303 3.32 -4.95 -2.99
C PRO A 303 4.18 -6.23 -3.03
N VAL A 304 3.83 -7.22 -2.21
CA VAL A 304 4.58 -8.46 -2.10
C VAL A 304 4.44 -9.30 -3.37
N LEU A 305 3.22 -9.46 -3.89
CA LEU A 305 2.98 -10.22 -5.12
C LEU A 305 3.63 -9.56 -6.33
N THR A 306 3.52 -8.24 -6.39
CA THR A 306 4.12 -7.44 -7.45
C THR A 306 5.62 -7.62 -7.47
N ASP A 307 6.29 -7.53 -6.32
CA ASP A 307 7.72 -7.76 -6.24
C ASP A 307 8.11 -9.20 -6.59
N ILE A 308 7.35 -10.20 -6.15
CA ILE A 308 7.62 -11.61 -6.51
C ILE A 308 7.52 -11.82 -8.03
N PHE A 309 6.50 -11.25 -8.67
CA PHE A 309 6.36 -11.28 -10.12
C PHE A 309 7.54 -10.59 -10.82
N MET A 310 7.91 -9.39 -10.36
CA MET A 310 9.05 -8.64 -10.91
C MET A 310 10.37 -9.40 -10.75
N ILE A 311 10.62 -10.04 -9.61
CA ILE A 311 11.80 -10.87 -9.39
C ILE A 311 11.87 -12.01 -10.41
N HIS A 312 10.73 -12.65 -10.68
CA HIS A 312 10.66 -13.73 -11.65
C HIS A 312 10.95 -13.23 -13.07
N LEU A 313 10.40 -12.07 -13.44
CA LEU A 313 10.66 -11.41 -14.70
C LEU A 313 12.14 -11.01 -14.84
N GLU A 314 12.71 -10.39 -13.82
CA GLU A 314 14.11 -9.98 -13.76
C GLU A 314 15.05 -11.17 -13.94
N ASN A 315 14.77 -12.30 -13.29
CA ASN A 315 15.59 -13.50 -13.43
C ASN A 315 15.55 -14.08 -14.86
N LYS A 316 14.41 -14.01 -15.55
CA LYS A 316 14.28 -14.45 -16.96
C LYS A 316 14.91 -13.48 -17.96
N LEU A 317 14.88 -12.17 -17.66
CA LEU A 317 15.29 -11.14 -18.61
C LEU A 317 16.72 -10.63 -18.41
N MET A 318 17.35 -10.86 -17.26
CA MET A 318 18.65 -10.25 -16.97
C MET A 318 19.72 -10.62 -17.99
N ASP A 319 19.78 -11.87 -18.43
CA ASP A 319 20.76 -12.29 -19.43
C ASP A 319 20.47 -11.67 -20.81
N LYS A 320 19.19 -11.43 -21.12
CA LYS A 320 18.78 -10.69 -22.32
C LYS A 320 19.08 -9.19 -22.22
N LEU A 321 19.15 -8.62 -21.02
CA LEU A 321 19.55 -7.23 -20.79
C LEU A 321 21.07 -7.06 -20.84
N LYS A 322 21.85 -8.02 -20.35
CA LYS A 322 23.32 -7.97 -20.39
C LYS A 322 23.85 -7.99 -21.83
N LYS A 323 23.28 -8.82 -22.70
CA LYS A 323 23.68 -8.95 -24.12
C LYS A 323 23.78 -7.61 -24.87
N PRO A 324 22.76 -6.72 -24.85
CA PRO A 324 22.84 -5.40 -25.49
C PRO A 324 23.65 -4.36 -24.69
N GLY A 325 24.23 -4.72 -23.54
CA GLY A 325 25.17 -3.87 -22.80
C GLY A 325 24.67 -3.29 -21.48
N ALA A 326 23.68 -3.90 -20.80
CA ALA A 326 23.39 -3.54 -19.41
C ALA A 326 24.49 -4.08 -18.48
N LEU A 327 25.11 -3.17 -17.75
CA LEU A 327 26.22 -3.45 -16.83
C LEU A 327 25.75 -3.53 -15.38
N TRP A 328 24.70 -2.80 -15.04
CA TRP A 328 24.13 -2.76 -13.70
C TRP A 328 22.63 -2.51 -13.77
N TYR A 329 21.86 -3.16 -12.91
CA TYR A 329 20.41 -3.02 -12.83
C TYR A 329 19.95 -3.05 -11.36
N LYS A 330 19.11 -2.09 -11.00
CA LYS A 330 18.37 -2.07 -9.74
C LYS A 330 16.95 -1.54 -9.93
N ARG A 331 16.05 -1.86 -9.01
CA ARG A 331 14.65 -1.42 -9.02
C ARG A 331 14.19 -0.99 -7.63
N CYS A 332 13.43 0.11 -7.57
CA CYS A 332 12.66 0.54 -6.42
C CYS A 332 11.18 0.57 -6.82
N VAL A 333 10.41 -0.44 -6.40
CA VAL A 333 8.99 -0.60 -6.76
C VAL A 333 8.79 -0.55 -8.29
N ASP A 334 8.30 0.54 -8.85
CA ASP A 334 8.04 0.78 -10.28
C ASP A 334 9.22 1.44 -11.02
N ASP A 335 10.13 2.10 -10.30
CA ASP A 335 11.31 2.75 -10.88
C ASP A 335 12.46 1.78 -11.05
N THR A 336 13.00 1.70 -12.26
CA THR A 336 14.20 0.91 -12.59
C THR A 336 15.37 1.82 -12.95
N PHE A 337 16.57 1.41 -12.57
CA PHE A 337 17.82 2.10 -12.81
C PHE A 337 18.81 1.15 -13.48
N VAL A 338 19.33 1.54 -14.63
CA VAL A 338 20.19 0.70 -15.46
C VAL A 338 21.42 1.49 -15.91
N ILE A 339 22.61 0.94 -15.71
CA ILE A 339 23.84 1.46 -16.34
C ILE A 339 24.06 0.69 -17.63
N ILE A 340 24.14 1.39 -18.75
CA ILE A 340 24.35 0.79 -20.08
C ILE A 340 25.62 1.32 -20.74
N LEU A 341 26.24 0.49 -21.59
CA LEU A 341 27.36 0.89 -22.45
C LEU A 341 27.06 2.20 -23.19
N LYS A 342 28.05 3.10 -23.25
CA LYS A 342 27.90 4.42 -23.88
C LYS A 342 27.40 4.32 -25.33
N LYS A 343 27.84 3.28 -26.05
CA LYS A 343 27.48 2.97 -27.44
C LYS A 343 26.16 2.19 -27.58
N ALA A 344 25.56 1.72 -26.49
CA ALA A 344 24.34 0.92 -26.56
C ALA A 344 23.11 1.79 -26.84
N ASN A 345 22.20 1.27 -27.66
CA ASN A 345 20.96 1.94 -28.02
C ASN A 345 19.90 1.77 -26.92
N ASN A 346 19.40 2.90 -26.39
CA ASN A 346 18.36 2.91 -25.36
C ASN A 346 17.10 2.15 -25.80
N ARG A 347 16.75 2.19 -27.10
CA ARG A 347 15.56 1.52 -27.64
C ARG A 347 15.64 0.00 -27.54
N THR A 348 16.84 -0.58 -27.57
CA THR A 348 17.03 -2.03 -27.41
C THR A 348 16.59 -2.50 -26.03
N PHE A 349 16.74 -1.65 -25.01
CA PHE A 349 16.27 -1.92 -23.65
C PHE A 349 14.77 -1.68 -23.49
N CYS A 350 14.17 -0.77 -24.27
CA CYS A 350 12.71 -0.64 -24.35
C CYS A 350 12.03 -1.89 -24.95
N ILE A 351 12.70 -2.63 -25.84
CA ILE A 351 12.16 -3.85 -26.48
C ILE A 351 12.11 -5.03 -25.50
N VAL A 352 13.05 -5.13 -24.55
CA VAL A 352 13.01 -6.17 -23.50
C VAL A 352 11.80 -5.99 -22.57
N HIS A 353 11.26 -4.77 -22.49
CA HIS A 353 10.00 -4.43 -21.80
C HIS A 353 8.74 -4.57 -22.68
N ARG A 354 8.88 -4.89 -23.97
CA ARG A 354 7.80 -4.91 -24.97
C ARG A 354 7.62 -6.30 -25.59
N VAL A 355 7.71 -7.36 -24.79
CA VAL A 355 7.38 -8.71 -25.26
C VAL A 355 5.86 -8.89 -25.17
N ASN A 356 5.19 -8.75 -26.31
CA ASN A 356 3.78 -9.07 -26.52
C ASN A 356 3.75 -10.15 -27.61
N ARG A 357 3.45 -11.40 -27.27
CA ARG A 357 2.81 -12.31 -28.24
C ARG A 357 1.67 -13.06 -27.57
N PRO A 358 0.49 -13.20 -28.23
CA PRO A 358 -0.72 -13.69 -27.58
C PRO A 358 -0.80 -15.22 -27.47
N HIS A 359 0.15 -15.97 -28.03
CA HIS A 359 0.09 -17.43 -28.02
C HIS A 359 1.45 -18.02 -27.67
N SER A 360 1.44 -18.93 -26.69
CA SER A 360 2.54 -19.66 -26.05
C SER A 360 3.45 -18.84 -25.10
N ASP A 361 3.41 -19.21 -23.82
CA ASP A 361 4.33 -18.86 -22.72
C ASP A 361 4.64 -17.38 -22.44
N GLN A 362 3.66 -16.74 -21.77
CA GLN A 362 3.83 -15.78 -20.67
C GLN A 362 5.08 -14.88 -20.66
N ILE A 363 4.96 -13.71 -21.29
CA ILE A 363 5.54 -12.46 -20.77
C ILE A 363 4.52 -11.36 -21.02
N ILE A 364 3.95 -10.77 -19.96
CA ILE A 364 3.13 -9.57 -20.05
C ILE A 364 4.06 -8.36 -20.09
N ALA A 365 3.93 -7.56 -21.13
CA ALA A 365 4.72 -6.36 -21.34
C ALA A 365 4.41 -5.29 -20.28
N LEU A 366 5.30 -5.14 -19.30
CA LEU A 366 5.39 -3.92 -18.52
C LEU A 366 5.98 -2.84 -19.43
N THR A 367 5.13 -1.98 -20.00
CA THR A 367 5.61 -0.87 -20.82
C THR A 367 6.43 0.06 -19.92
N ALA A 368 7.72 0.16 -20.23
CA ALA A 368 8.64 1.01 -19.51
C ALA A 368 8.88 2.28 -20.33
N LYS A 369 8.55 3.46 -19.78
CA LYS A 369 8.80 4.73 -20.46
C LYS A 369 10.19 5.22 -20.09
N LEU A 370 10.98 5.60 -21.11
CA LEU A 370 12.26 6.26 -20.87
C LEU A 370 11.99 7.62 -20.23
N THR A 371 12.44 7.79 -18.99
CA THR A 371 12.45 9.09 -18.34
C THR A 371 13.73 9.80 -18.79
N ASN A 372 13.58 10.87 -19.58
CA ASN A 372 14.71 11.65 -20.09
C ASN A 372 15.48 12.28 -18.91
N PHE A 373 16.70 11.80 -18.64
CA PHE A 373 17.70 12.62 -17.97
C PHE A 373 18.37 13.51 -19.02
N LYS A 374 17.92 14.78 -19.11
CA LYS A 374 18.71 15.88 -19.66
C LYS A 374 19.60 16.42 -18.54
N SER A 375 20.64 15.68 -18.17
CA SER A 375 21.86 16.22 -17.55
C SER A 375 22.80 15.07 -17.21
N TYR A 376 24.03 15.19 -17.69
CA TYR A 376 25.17 14.48 -17.11
C TYR A 376 25.22 14.86 -15.64
N VAL A 377 24.99 13.92 -14.73
CA VAL A 377 25.33 14.10 -13.32
C VAL A 377 26.60 13.29 -13.09
N PRO A 378 27.79 13.92 -13.07
CA PRO A 378 28.99 13.26 -12.58
C PRO A 378 28.68 12.78 -11.16
N ILE A 379 28.90 11.51 -10.86
CA ILE A 379 28.57 10.94 -9.54
C ILE A 379 29.28 11.65 -8.37
N ALA A 380 30.32 12.44 -8.66
CA ALA A 380 30.95 13.36 -7.73
C ALA A 380 30.03 14.50 -7.20
N SER A 381 28.94 14.87 -7.89
CA SER A 381 27.99 15.89 -7.42
C SER A 381 26.86 15.33 -6.55
N LEU A 382 26.76 14.01 -6.37
CA LEU A 382 25.77 13.38 -5.49
C LEU A 382 26.03 13.65 -3.99
N ASP A 383 27.24 14.10 -3.62
CA ASP A 383 27.60 14.37 -2.23
C ASP A 383 27.10 15.73 -1.70
N ARG A 384 26.69 16.67 -2.58
CA ARG A 384 26.30 18.02 -2.15
C ARG A 384 24.79 18.28 -2.12
N ASP A 385 24.01 17.69 -3.03
CA ASP A 385 22.65 18.23 -3.27
C ASP A 385 21.46 17.28 -3.08
N ASN A 386 21.62 16.00 -2.68
CA ASN A 386 20.47 15.11 -2.34
C ASN A 386 19.27 15.19 -3.35
N GLN A 387 19.55 15.44 -4.64
CA GLN A 387 18.55 15.89 -5.62
C GLN A 387 17.60 14.78 -6.13
N PHE A 388 17.68 13.57 -5.58
CA PHE A 388 16.69 12.52 -5.86
C PHE A 388 15.40 12.65 -5.02
N LEU A 389 15.34 13.58 -4.06
CA LEU A 389 14.25 13.69 -3.07
C LEU A 389 12.94 14.34 -3.57
N ARG A 390 12.65 14.35 -4.87
CA ARG A 390 11.32 14.70 -5.38
C ARG A 390 11.00 13.92 -6.65
N TYR A 391 10.52 12.68 -6.49
CA TYR A 391 9.68 12.04 -7.50
C TYR A 391 8.38 11.52 -6.95
#